data_AF-A0A380DK21-F1
#
_entry.id   AF-A0A380DK21-F1
#
_cell.length_a   1.000
_cell.length_b   1.000
_cell.length_c   1.000
_cell.angle_alpha   90.00
_cell.angle_beta   90.00
_cell.angle_gamma   90.00
#
_symmetry.space_group_name_H-M   'P 1'
#
loop_
_entity.id
_entity.type
_entity.pdbx_description
1 polymer ?
#
loop_
_entity_poly.entity_id
_entity_poly.type
_entity_poly.pdbx_seq_one_letter_code
_entity_poly.pdbx_strand_id
1 'polypeptide(L)'
;MIAHHEDANAQATVLSASIQQPYGYGRIVRNASGRLERIVEEKDATQAEKDINEISSGIFAFNNKTLFEKLTQVKNDNAQGEYYLPDVLSLILNDGGIVEVYLTNDVEEIMGVNDRVMLSQAEKAMQRRTNHYHMLNGVTIIDPDSTFIGPDVTIGSDTVIEPGVRIKGRTEIGEDVVIVSTLKLTIVRLKMVHVFNSLLLMMLA
;
A
#
# COMPACT_ATOMS: atom_id res chain seq x y z
N MET A 1 1.58 9.93 11.73
CA MET A 1 1.42 8.88 12.76
C MET A 1 2.43 8.97 13.90
N ILE A 2 3.75 8.83 13.67
CA ILE A 2 4.74 8.82 14.78
C ILE A 2 4.71 10.10 15.62
N ALA A 3 4.72 11.28 14.99
CA ALA A 3 4.60 12.55 15.73
C ALA A 3 3.33 12.61 16.59
N HIS A 4 2.17 12.17 16.04
CA HIS A 4 0.91 12.08 16.79
C HIS A 4 1.01 11.15 18.01
N HIS A 5 1.67 10.01 17.85
CA HIS A 5 1.89 9.05 18.93
C HIS A 5 2.71 9.66 20.08
N GLU A 6 3.77 10.39 19.73
CA GLU A 6 4.66 11.06 20.70
C GLU A 6 3.96 12.26 21.37
N ASP A 7 3.31 13.13 20.60
CA ASP A 7 2.62 14.32 21.10
C ASP A 7 1.48 13.97 22.07
N ALA A 8 0.75 12.89 21.78
CA ALA A 8 -0.32 12.39 22.65
C ALA A 8 0.21 11.63 23.88
N ASN A 9 1.52 11.35 23.96
CA ASN A 9 2.12 10.41 24.91
C ASN A 9 1.36 9.07 24.94
N ALA A 10 0.94 8.61 23.75
CA ALA A 10 0.14 7.41 23.61
C ALA A 10 0.98 6.16 23.88
N GLN A 11 0.38 5.15 24.52
CA GLN A 11 1.02 3.83 24.65
C GLN A 11 0.89 3.01 23.38
N ALA A 12 -0.14 3.28 22.60
CA ALA A 12 -0.33 2.71 21.28
C ALA A 12 -1.03 3.72 20.35
N THR A 13 -0.70 3.66 19.08
CA THR A 13 -1.42 4.38 18.02
C THR A 13 -1.63 3.43 16.86
N VAL A 14 -2.87 3.32 16.38
CA VAL A 14 -3.20 2.57 15.16
C VAL A 14 -3.44 3.53 14.01
N LEU A 15 -2.94 3.18 12.83
CA LEU A 15 -3.26 3.87 11.58
C LEU A 15 -4.59 3.34 11.04
N SER A 16 -5.54 4.25 10.79
CA SER A 16 -6.86 3.92 10.23
C SER A 16 -7.12 4.64 8.92
N ALA A 17 -8.05 4.12 8.12
CA ALA A 17 -8.65 4.79 6.97
C ALA A 17 -10.16 4.58 6.93
N SER A 18 -10.87 5.47 6.25
CA SER A 18 -12.26 5.24 5.86
C SER A 18 -12.32 4.76 4.42
N ILE A 19 -12.87 3.56 4.19
CA ILE A 19 -12.98 2.95 2.86
C ILE A 19 -14.40 2.45 2.58
N GLN A 20 -14.81 2.45 1.31
CA GLN A 20 -16.14 2.01 0.90
C GLN A 20 -16.32 0.48 0.90
N GLN A 21 -15.23 -0.27 0.77
CA GLN A 21 -15.23 -1.73 0.69
C GLN A 21 -14.33 -2.29 1.78
N PRO A 22 -14.82 -2.38 3.04
CA PRO A 22 -13.97 -2.68 4.18
C PRO A 22 -13.72 -4.17 4.39
N TYR A 23 -14.32 -5.04 3.57
CA TYR A 23 -14.18 -6.49 3.67
C TYR A 23 -12.71 -6.93 3.73
N GLY A 24 -12.39 -7.77 4.72
CA GLY A 24 -11.07 -8.35 4.89
C GLY A 24 -10.11 -7.53 5.75
N TYR A 25 -10.53 -6.38 6.28
CA TYR A 25 -9.76 -5.58 7.24
C TYR A 25 -10.32 -5.68 8.66
N GLY A 26 -9.52 -5.37 9.69
CA GLY A 26 -10.04 -5.12 11.03
C GLY A 26 -10.85 -3.80 11.07
N ARG A 27 -11.91 -3.74 11.87
CA ARG A 27 -12.79 -2.55 12.00
C ARG A 27 -12.46 -1.76 13.25
N ILE A 28 -12.41 -0.43 13.13
CA ILE A 28 -12.28 0.48 14.26
C ILE A 28 -13.64 0.64 14.93
N VAL A 29 -13.85 -0.02 16.07
CA VAL A 29 -15.08 0.11 16.86
C VAL A 29 -14.92 1.26 17.84
N ARG A 30 -15.86 2.20 17.81
CA ARG A 30 -15.87 3.37 18.71
C ARG A 30 -17.02 3.26 19.70
N ASN A 31 -16.77 3.65 20.95
CA ASN A 31 -17.80 3.75 21.98
C ASN A 31 -18.68 4.99 21.79
N ALA A 32 -19.68 5.17 22.66
CA ALA A 32 -20.62 6.30 22.62
C ALA A 32 -19.95 7.69 22.74
N SER A 33 -18.72 7.77 23.26
CA SER A 33 -17.93 9.02 23.33
C SER A 33 -17.08 9.27 22.08
N GLY A 34 -17.17 8.41 21.06
CA GLY A 34 -16.39 8.49 19.82
C GLY A 34 -14.94 8.02 19.96
N ARG A 35 -14.54 7.51 21.14
CA ARG A 35 -13.19 6.98 21.37
C ARG A 35 -13.10 5.53 20.93
N LEU A 36 -11.90 5.08 20.56
CA LEU A 36 -11.62 3.67 20.28
C LEU A 36 -12.07 2.80 21.47
N GLU A 37 -12.84 1.78 21.17
CA GLU A 37 -13.23 0.73 22.12
C GLU A 37 -12.38 -0.52 21.90
N ARG A 38 -12.33 -1.00 20.65
CA ARG A 38 -11.52 -2.14 20.21
C ARG A 38 -11.34 -2.14 18.70
N ILE A 39 -10.48 -3.02 18.22
CA ILE A 39 -10.44 -3.43 16.82
C ILE A 39 -11.06 -4.83 16.73
N VAL A 40 -11.97 -5.04 15.79
CA VAL A 40 -12.57 -6.37 15.56
C VAL A 40 -12.20 -6.87 14.16
N GLU A 41 -11.67 -8.09 14.09
CA GLU A 41 -11.27 -8.71 12.84
C GLU A 41 -12.48 -9.15 12.00
N GLU A 42 -12.33 -9.19 10.67
CA GLU A 42 -13.43 -9.50 9.73
C GLU A 42 -14.15 -10.82 10.05
N LYS A 43 -13.42 -11.84 10.56
CA LYS A 43 -14.00 -13.15 10.87
C LYS A 43 -14.79 -13.16 12.18
N ASP A 44 -14.46 -12.27 13.11
CA ASP A 44 -15.06 -12.16 14.43
C ASP A 44 -16.13 -11.06 14.49
N ALA A 45 -16.16 -10.17 13.49
CA ALA A 45 -17.09 -9.06 13.39
C ALA A 45 -18.55 -9.52 13.19
N THR A 46 -19.45 -8.92 13.95
CA THR A 46 -20.90 -8.99 13.73
C THR A 46 -21.30 -8.32 12.41
N GLN A 47 -22.52 -8.56 11.93
CA GLN A 47 -23.00 -7.92 10.69
C GLN A 47 -22.98 -6.39 10.79
N ALA A 48 -23.33 -5.83 11.94
CA ALA A 48 -23.30 -4.40 12.17
C ALA A 48 -21.86 -3.84 12.20
N GLU A 49 -20.90 -4.58 12.77
CA GLU A 49 -19.49 -4.18 12.74
C GLU A 49 -18.89 -4.26 11.35
N LYS A 50 -19.31 -5.23 10.52
CA LYS A 50 -18.84 -5.36 9.13
C LYS A 50 -19.19 -4.16 8.24
N ASP A 51 -20.27 -3.47 8.59
CA ASP A 51 -20.74 -2.25 7.91
C ASP A 51 -19.96 -0.99 8.33
N ILE A 52 -19.05 -1.09 9.31
CA ILE A 52 -18.15 0.00 9.68
C ILE A 52 -17.13 0.22 8.56
N ASN A 53 -17.08 1.45 8.05
CA ASN A 53 -16.16 1.84 6.96
C ASN A 53 -14.77 2.27 7.46
N GLU A 54 -14.60 2.56 8.75
CA GLU A 54 -13.30 2.86 9.33
C GLU A 54 -12.54 1.56 9.63
N ILE A 55 -11.45 1.33 8.90
CA ILE A 55 -10.62 0.13 8.99
C ILE A 55 -9.32 0.40 9.71
N SER A 56 -8.79 -0.64 10.36
CA SER A 56 -7.42 -0.72 10.83
C SER A 56 -6.53 -1.15 9.68
N SER A 57 -5.43 -0.44 9.45
CA SER A 57 -4.45 -0.84 8.43
C SER A 57 -3.52 -1.96 8.88
N GLY A 58 -3.58 -2.36 10.16
CA GLY A 58 -2.60 -3.26 10.76
C GLY A 58 -1.23 -2.62 11.03
N ILE A 59 -1.09 -1.30 10.85
CA ILE A 59 0.13 -0.53 11.17
C ILE A 59 -0.07 0.13 12.52
N PHE A 60 0.89 -0.08 13.42
CA PHE A 60 0.84 0.40 14.78
C PHE A 60 2.15 1.06 15.20
N ALA A 61 2.07 2.08 16.04
CA ALA A 61 3.15 2.54 16.89
C ALA A 61 2.85 2.13 18.33
N PHE A 62 3.84 1.59 19.04
CA PHE A 62 3.69 1.19 20.43
C PHE A 62 4.84 1.71 21.28
N ASN A 63 4.54 2.04 22.53
CA ASN A 63 5.54 2.00 23.58
C ASN A 63 6.02 0.55 23.73
N ASN A 64 7.32 0.31 23.53
CA ASN A 64 7.88 -1.03 23.49
C ASN A 64 7.66 -1.83 24.79
N LYS A 65 7.80 -1.19 25.95
CA LYS A 65 7.65 -1.84 27.26
C LYS A 65 6.19 -2.24 27.48
N THR A 66 5.26 -1.33 27.22
CA THR A 66 3.82 -1.65 27.29
C THR A 66 3.45 -2.78 26.34
N LEU A 67 3.95 -2.77 25.09
CA LEU A 67 3.65 -3.82 24.12
C LEU A 67 4.06 -5.21 24.65
N PHE A 68 5.32 -5.37 25.09
CA PHE A 68 5.79 -6.68 25.56
C PHE A 68 5.11 -7.13 26.86
N GLU A 69 4.81 -6.20 27.77
CA GLU A 69 4.03 -6.51 28.98
C GLU A 69 2.63 -7.02 28.64
N LYS A 70 1.96 -6.39 27.67
CA LYS A 70 0.58 -6.69 27.29
C LYS A 70 0.44 -7.91 26.38
N LEU A 71 1.42 -8.17 25.52
CA LEU A 71 1.44 -9.37 24.67
C LEU A 71 1.32 -10.67 25.47
N THR A 72 1.88 -10.72 26.69
CA THR A 72 1.78 -11.91 27.57
C THR A 72 0.35 -12.21 28.05
N GLN A 73 -0.56 -11.25 27.90
CA GLN A 73 -1.95 -11.34 28.36
C GLN A 73 -2.94 -11.57 27.22
N VAL A 74 -2.47 -11.49 25.96
CA VAL A 74 -3.29 -11.79 24.79
C VAL A 74 -3.68 -13.26 24.83
N LYS A 75 -4.96 -13.53 24.59
CA LYS A 75 -5.52 -14.89 24.54
C LYS A 75 -5.82 -15.24 23.10
N ASN A 76 -6.12 -16.51 22.87
CA ASN A 76 -6.49 -17.03 21.56
C ASN A 76 -7.95 -17.51 21.51
N ASP A 77 -8.81 -16.88 22.30
CA ASP A 77 -10.24 -17.18 22.37
C ASP A 77 -11.00 -16.38 21.31
N ASN A 78 -10.75 -16.71 20.04
CA ASN A 78 -11.40 -16.12 18.86
C ASN A 78 -11.71 -17.20 17.82
N ALA A 79 -12.41 -16.82 16.74
CA ALA A 79 -12.86 -17.76 15.72
C ALA A 79 -11.71 -18.52 15.02
N GLN A 80 -10.47 -18.03 15.10
CA GLN A 80 -9.30 -18.66 14.49
C GLN A 80 -8.41 -19.41 15.47
N GLY A 81 -8.58 -19.22 16.78
CA GLY A 81 -7.69 -19.79 17.79
C GLY A 81 -6.30 -19.15 17.80
N GLU A 82 -6.17 -17.90 17.36
CA GLU A 82 -4.89 -17.19 17.16
C GLU A 82 -4.67 -16.06 18.17
N TYR A 83 -3.43 -15.61 18.38
CA TYR A 83 -3.14 -14.45 19.23
C TYR A 83 -3.16 -13.16 18.39
N TYR A 84 -4.19 -12.32 18.57
CA TYR A 84 -4.35 -11.08 17.81
C TYR A 84 -3.59 -9.93 18.43
N LEU A 85 -2.62 -9.38 17.68
CA LEU A 85 -1.90 -8.16 18.08
C LEU A 85 -2.85 -6.98 18.41
N PRO A 86 -3.95 -6.74 17.66
CA PRO A 86 -4.91 -5.69 18.00
C PRO A 86 -5.51 -5.79 19.41
N ASP A 87 -5.59 -6.98 20.01
CA ASP A 87 -6.13 -7.16 21.37
C ASP A 87 -5.30 -6.44 22.44
N VAL A 88 -4.02 -6.17 22.15
CA VAL A 88 -3.15 -5.35 23.02
C VAL A 88 -3.77 -3.97 23.26
N LEU A 89 -4.46 -3.38 22.28
CA LEU A 89 -5.09 -2.07 22.40
C LEU A 89 -6.19 -2.09 23.46
N SER A 90 -7.05 -3.11 23.42
CA SER A 90 -8.11 -3.31 24.41
C SER A 90 -7.53 -3.51 25.81
N LEU A 91 -6.43 -4.25 25.95
CA LEU A 91 -5.74 -4.46 27.23
C LEU A 91 -5.08 -3.19 27.78
N ILE A 92 -4.63 -2.26 26.91
CA ILE A 92 -4.14 -0.95 27.32
C ILE A 92 -5.30 -0.06 27.78
N LEU A 93 -6.40 -0.03 27.02
CA LEU A 93 -7.60 0.75 27.34
C LEU A 93 -8.24 0.31 28.66
N ASN A 94 -8.30 -1.00 28.93
CA ASN A 94 -8.84 -1.55 30.18
C ASN A 94 -8.04 -1.15 31.42
N ASP A 95 -6.74 -0.86 31.25
CA ASP A 95 -5.87 -0.34 32.31
C ASP A 95 -5.97 1.19 32.48
N GLY A 96 -6.83 1.86 31.68
CA GLY A 96 -6.94 3.32 31.65
C GLY A 96 -5.81 4.00 30.87
N GLY A 97 -5.09 3.24 30.05
CA GLY A 97 -4.02 3.73 29.20
C GLY A 97 -4.51 4.56 28.01
N ILE A 98 -3.56 5.20 27.31
CA ILE A 98 -3.85 6.05 26.15
C ILE A 98 -3.60 5.28 24.86
N VAL A 99 -4.66 5.11 24.07
CA VAL A 99 -4.60 4.54 22.72
C VAL A 99 -5.20 5.52 21.75
N GLU A 100 -4.43 5.86 20.73
CA GLU A 100 -4.81 6.81 19.69
C GLU A 100 -5.16 6.12 18.37
N VAL A 101 -6.06 6.74 17.60
CA VAL A 101 -6.37 6.34 16.23
C VAL A 101 -5.98 7.48 15.31
N TYR A 102 -5.01 7.23 14.42
CA TYR A 102 -4.58 8.20 13.43
C TYR A 102 -5.26 7.90 12.09
N LEU A 103 -6.21 8.73 11.69
CA LEU A 103 -6.91 8.59 10.41
C LEU A 103 -6.07 9.18 9.28
N THR A 104 -5.62 8.35 8.33
CA THR A 104 -4.93 8.82 7.12
C THR A 104 -5.91 9.29 6.06
N ASN A 105 -5.50 10.30 5.29
CA ASN A 105 -6.19 10.75 4.09
C ASN A 105 -5.71 10.01 2.82
N ASP A 106 -4.57 9.32 2.89
CA ASP A 106 -4.06 8.49 1.80
C ASP A 106 -4.32 7.02 2.09
N VAL A 107 -5.41 6.51 1.52
CA VAL A 107 -5.82 5.10 1.64
C VAL A 107 -4.90 4.18 0.84
N GLU A 108 -4.35 4.65 -0.28
CA GLU A 108 -3.53 3.80 -1.15
C GLU A 108 -2.20 3.42 -0.48
N GLU A 109 -1.64 4.28 0.38
CA GLU A 109 -0.43 3.98 1.15
C GLU A 109 -0.58 2.84 2.14
N ILE A 110 -1.81 2.57 2.60
CA ILE A 110 -2.08 1.60 3.66
C ILE A 110 -2.86 0.37 3.17
N MET A 111 -2.98 0.23 1.85
CA MET A 111 -3.68 -0.88 1.22
C MET A 111 -3.01 -2.21 1.55
N GLY A 112 -3.77 -3.11 2.16
CA GLY A 112 -3.37 -4.50 2.39
C GLY A 112 -3.56 -5.35 1.13
N VAL A 113 -2.85 -6.49 1.06
CA VAL A 113 -2.99 -7.45 -0.03
C VAL A 113 -3.24 -8.84 0.55
N ASN A 114 -4.53 -9.18 0.71
CA ASN A 114 -4.95 -10.47 1.26
C ASN A 114 -5.36 -11.48 0.19
N ASP A 115 -5.74 -11.01 -0.99
CA ASP A 115 -6.13 -11.85 -2.12
C ASP A 115 -5.64 -11.29 -3.47
N ARG A 116 -5.96 -11.99 -4.56
CA ARG A 116 -5.54 -11.60 -5.91
C ARG A 116 -6.26 -10.36 -6.46
N VAL A 117 -7.47 -10.07 -5.96
CA VAL A 117 -8.21 -8.87 -6.34
C VAL A 117 -7.52 -7.65 -5.73
N MET A 118 -7.19 -7.71 -4.43
CA MET A 118 -6.41 -6.68 -3.75
C MET A 118 -5.01 -6.51 -4.35
N LEU A 119 -4.34 -7.60 -4.73
CA LEU A 119 -3.04 -7.52 -5.42
C LEU A 119 -3.16 -6.72 -6.73
N SER A 120 -4.19 -7.01 -7.54
CA SER A 120 -4.42 -6.27 -8.79
C SER A 120 -4.70 -4.78 -8.54
N GLN A 121 -5.36 -4.43 -7.44
CA GLN A 121 -5.61 -3.04 -7.05
C GLN A 121 -4.32 -2.33 -6.63
N ALA A 122 -3.49 -2.98 -5.81
CA ALA A 122 -2.20 -2.46 -5.38
C ALA A 122 -1.23 -2.26 -6.57
N GLU A 123 -1.17 -3.22 -7.50
CA GLU A 123 -0.40 -3.09 -8.73
C GLU A 123 -0.87 -1.89 -9.58
N LYS A 124 -2.18 -1.66 -9.65
CA LYS A 124 -2.74 -0.53 -10.39
C LYS A 124 -2.39 0.82 -9.74
N ALA A 125 -2.43 0.91 -8.42
CA ALA A 125 -1.99 2.11 -7.69
C ALA A 125 -0.51 2.41 -7.94
N MET A 126 0.36 1.40 -7.84
CA MET A 126 1.79 1.56 -8.14
C MET A 126 2.06 1.91 -9.61
N GLN A 127 1.35 1.30 -10.56
CA GLN A 127 1.44 1.65 -11.98
C GLN A 127 1.17 3.15 -12.20
N ARG A 128 0.09 3.68 -11.62
CA ARG A 128 -0.25 5.10 -11.73
C ARG A 128 0.85 6.00 -11.17
N ARG A 129 1.38 5.67 -9.98
CA ARG A 129 2.45 6.43 -9.32
C ARG A 129 3.74 6.45 -10.16
N THR A 130 4.20 5.30 -10.64
CA THR A 130 5.42 5.20 -11.46
C THR A 130 5.26 5.93 -12.79
N ASN A 131 4.13 5.74 -13.48
CA ASN A 131 3.89 6.42 -14.75
C ASN A 131 3.83 7.95 -14.57
N HIS A 132 3.12 8.42 -13.54
CA HIS A 132 3.04 9.84 -13.21
C HIS A 132 4.44 10.42 -12.92
N TYR A 133 5.28 9.70 -12.18
CA TYR A 133 6.67 10.10 -11.96
C TYR A 133 7.44 10.29 -13.27
N HIS A 134 7.40 9.33 -14.21
CA HIS A 134 8.10 9.48 -15.49
C HIS A 134 7.54 10.62 -16.34
N MET A 135 6.22 10.81 -16.34
CA MET A 135 5.57 11.92 -17.06
C MET A 135 6.02 13.29 -16.52
N LEU A 136 6.13 13.44 -15.20
CA LEU A 136 6.69 14.65 -14.58
C LEU A 136 8.16 14.90 -14.94
N ASN A 137 8.90 13.84 -15.30
CA ASN A 137 10.31 13.91 -15.70
C ASN A 137 10.49 13.98 -17.24
N GLY A 138 9.44 14.35 -18.00
CA GLY A 138 9.55 14.64 -19.42
C GLY A 138 9.33 13.46 -20.36
N VAL A 139 8.81 12.33 -19.86
CA VAL A 139 8.46 11.17 -20.70
C VAL A 139 7.01 11.29 -21.18
N THR A 140 6.77 11.16 -22.48
CA THR A 140 5.42 11.08 -23.03
C THR A 140 4.92 9.65 -22.94
N ILE A 141 3.89 9.40 -22.11
CA ILE A 141 3.18 8.11 -22.05
C ILE A 141 1.81 8.31 -22.68
N ILE A 142 1.58 7.69 -23.84
CA ILE A 142 0.36 7.91 -24.64
C ILE A 142 -0.89 7.36 -23.93
N ASP A 143 -0.78 6.18 -23.31
CA ASP A 143 -1.84 5.58 -22.50
C ASP A 143 -1.24 5.05 -21.18
N PRO A 144 -1.27 5.86 -20.12
CA PRO A 144 -0.76 5.47 -18.81
C PRO A 144 -1.51 4.30 -18.17
N ASP A 145 -2.77 4.05 -18.56
CA ASP A 145 -3.56 3.00 -17.95
C ASP A 145 -3.21 1.60 -18.47
N SER A 146 -2.73 1.51 -19.71
CA SER A 146 -2.25 0.25 -20.30
C SER A 146 -0.73 0.04 -20.22
N THR A 147 0.04 1.07 -19.83
CA THR A 147 1.51 1.04 -19.79
C THR A 147 2.05 0.64 -18.42
N PHE A 148 2.94 -0.35 -18.35
CA PHE A 148 3.53 -0.80 -17.08
C PHE A 148 5.04 -0.54 -17.06
N ILE A 149 5.50 0.29 -16.14
CA ILE A 149 6.91 0.59 -15.91
C ILE A 149 7.29 0.07 -14.51
N GLY A 150 8.36 -0.73 -14.44
CA GLY A 150 8.89 -1.24 -13.18
C GLY A 150 9.58 -0.13 -12.35
N PRO A 151 9.66 -0.29 -11.03
CA PRO A 151 10.17 0.77 -10.13
C PRO A 151 11.66 1.08 -10.32
N ASP A 152 12.44 0.13 -10.85
CA ASP A 152 13.89 0.29 -11.09
C ASP A 152 14.22 0.76 -12.52
N VAL A 153 13.22 1.10 -13.34
CA VAL A 153 13.41 1.53 -14.72
C VAL A 153 13.77 3.01 -14.75
N THR A 154 14.76 3.37 -15.57
CA THR A 154 15.10 4.78 -15.85
C THR A 154 14.80 5.10 -17.31
N ILE A 155 14.26 6.29 -17.55
CA ILE A 155 13.84 6.75 -18.88
C ILE A 155 14.23 8.22 -19.02
N GLY A 156 15.01 8.54 -20.06
CA GLY A 156 15.39 9.91 -20.40
C GLY A 156 14.22 10.73 -20.93
N SER A 157 14.32 12.06 -20.81
CA SER A 157 13.30 12.99 -21.29
C SER A 157 13.08 12.88 -22.81
N ASP A 158 11.93 13.39 -23.26
CA ASP A 158 11.51 13.40 -24.66
C ASP A 158 11.33 12.00 -25.28
N THR A 159 11.41 10.96 -24.45
CA THR A 159 11.02 9.60 -24.83
C THR A 159 9.50 9.49 -24.94
N VAL A 160 9.03 8.79 -25.97
CA VAL A 160 7.61 8.47 -26.19
C VAL A 160 7.37 6.98 -25.99
N ILE A 161 6.36 6.65 -25.17
CA ILE A 161 5.91 5.30 -24.88
C ILE A 161 4.48 5.12 -25.38
N GLU A 162 4.29 4.23 -26.34
CA GLU A 162 2.98 3.88 -26.88
C GLU A 162 2.14 2.99 -25.93
N PRO A 163 0.82 2.88 -26.17
CA PRO A 163 -0.06 2.06 -25.35
C PRO A 163 0.36 0.59 -25.25
N GLY A 164 0.11 -0.03 -24.09
CA GLY A 164 0.30 -1.47 -23.85
C GLY A 164 1.75 -1.92 -23.61
N VAL A 165 2.72 -0.99 -23.59
CA VAL A 165 4.14 -1.30 -23.35
C VAL A 165 4.38 -1.78 -21.92
N ARG A 166 5.26 -2.78 -21.76
CA ARG A 166 5.69 -3.29 -20.44
C ARG A 166 7.21 -3.29 -20.32
N ILE A 167 7.74 -2.52 -19.38
CA ILE A 167 9.17 -2.33 -19.12
C ILE A 167 9.48 -2.80 -17.70
N LYS A 168 10.39 -3.76 -17.55
CA LYS A 168 10.69 -4.40 -16.25
C LYS A 168 12.19 -4.53 -15.98
N GLY A 169 12.51 -4.82 -14.72
CA GLY A 169 13.88 -4.97 -14.24
C GLY A 169 14.62 -3.63 -14.21
N ARG A 170 15.95 -3.68 -14.25
CA ARG A 170 16.84 -2.50 -14.31
C ARG A 170 17.07 -2.09 -15.77
N THR A 171 15.99 -1.76 -16.47
CA THR A 171 16.05 -1.29 -17.86
C THR A 171 16.36 0.21 -17.87
N GLU A 172 17.32 0.63 -18.70
CA GLU A 172 17.69 2.03 -18.88
C GLU A 172 17.39 2.45 -20.31
N ILE A 173 16.56 3.47 -20.48
CA ILE A 173 16.18 4.06 -21.77
C ILE A 173 16.72 5.49 -21.80
N GLY A 174 17.49 5.83 -22.82
CA GLY A 174 18.01 7.18 -23.03
C GLY A 174 16.94 8.21 -23.43
N GLU A 175 17.38 9.41 -23.78
CA GLU A 175 16.54 10.51 -24.30
C GLU A 175 16.15 10.27 -25.77
N ASP A 176 15.09 10.95 -26.22
CA ASP A 176 14.61 10.94 -27.63
C ASP A 176 14.32 9.53 -28.19
N VAL A 177 13.89 8.60 -27.35
CA VAL A 177 13.55 7.22 -27.75
C VAL A 177 12.05 7.10 -28.05
N VAL A 178 11.68 6.25 -29.00
CA VAL A 178 10.26 5.86 -29.20
C VAL A 178 10.11 4.36 -28.98
N ILE A 179 9.25 3.99 -28.03
CA ILE A 179 8.90 2.60 -27.72
C ILE A 179 7.46 2.34 -28.18
N VAL A 180 7.31 1.51 -29.19
CA VAL A 180 6.00 1.21 -29.80
C VAL A 180 5.31 0.00 -29.16
N SER A 181 3.99 -0.07 -29.37
CA SER A 181 3.12 -1.16 -28.91
C SER A 181 3.59 -2.53 -29.42
N THR A 182 3.36 -3.59 -28.62
CA THR A 182 3.80 -5.01 -28.73
C THR A 182 5.14 -5.38 -28.07
N LEU A 183 5.87 -4.43 -27.50
CA LEU A 183 7.17 -4.69 -26.87
C LEU A 183 7.06 -5.02 -25.38
N LYS A 184 7.71 -6.12 -24.98
CA LYS A 184 8.06 -6.43 -23.59
C LYS A 184 9.57 -6.33 -23.43
N LEU A 185 10.04 -5.32 -22.70
CA LEU A 185 11.46 -5.12 -22.43
C LEU A 185 11.80 -5.65 -21.03
N THR A 186 12.88 -6.40 -20.92
CA THR A 186 13.39 -6.91 -19.64
C THR A 186 14.91 -6.92 -19.69
N ILE A 187 15.54 -6.08 -18.84
CA ILE A 187 17.00 -5.93 -18.71
C ILE A 187 17.64 -5.49 -20.03
N VAL A 188 17.45 -4.21 -20.38
CA VAL A 188 17.98 -3.64 -21.63
C VAL A 188 18.59 -2.25 -21.35
N ARG A 189 19.66 -1.90 -22.06
CA ARG A 189 20.13 -0.51 -22.19
C ARG A 189 19.89 -0.03 -23.62
N LEU A 190 19.15 1.05 -23.79
CA LEU A 190 18.88 1.67 -25.10
C LEU A 190 19.36 3.12 -25.09
N LYS A 191 20.04 3.55 -26.16
CA LYS A 191 20.42 4.96 -26.39
C LYS A 191 20.10 5.33 -27.84
N MET A 192 19.23 6.34 -28.05
CA MET A 192 18.81 6.82 -29.38
C MET A 192 18.40 5.70 -30.36
N VAL A 193 17.27 5.04 -30.09
CA VAL A 193 16.76 3.94 -30.94
C VAL A 193 15.26 4.07 -31.15
N HIS A 194 14.78 3.78 -32.36
CA HIS A 194 13.37 3.46 -32.61
C HIS A 194 13.22 1.94 -32.62
N VAL A 195 12.48 1.39 -31.64
CA VAL A 195 12.23 -0.06 -31.58
C VAL A 195 10.90 -0.34 -32.27
N PHE A 196 10.92 -1.04 -33.40
CA PHE A 196 9.72 -1.51 -34.11
C PHE A 196 9.57 -3.04 -34.02
N ASN A 197 8.32 -3.51 -34.10
CA ASN A 197 7.87 -4.92 -34.16
C ASN A 197 8.99 -5.97 -34.32
N SER A 198 9.29 -6.66 -33.21
CA SER A 198 10.04 -7.92 -33.15
C SER A 198 11.48 -7.93 -33.71
N LEU A 199 12.37 -7.07 -33.20
CA LEU A 199 13.80 -7.41 -33.11
C LEU A 199 14.50 -6.51 -32.08
N LEU A 200 15.06 -7.09 -31.02
CA LEU A 200 16.06 -6.40 -30.19
C LEU A 200 17.42 -6.56 -30.90
N LEU A 201 17.81 -5.57 -31.71
CA LEU A 201 19.17 -5.52 -32.23
C LEU A 201 20.08 -5.02 -31.10
N MET A 202 20.76 -5.95 -30.42
CA MET A 202 21.88 -5.61 -29.54
C MET A 202 23.02 -5.08 -30.42
N MET A 203 23.22 -3.76 -30.45
CA MET A 203 24.53 -3.20 -30.79
C MET A 203 25.31 -3.02 -29.49
N LEU A 204 26.10 -4.02 -29.12
CA LEU A 204 27.23 -3.81 -28.20
C LEU A 204 28.35 -3.14 -28.99
N ALA A 205 28.78 -1.97 -28.54
CA ALA A 205 30.17 -1.56 -28.62
C ALA A 205 30.72 -1.59 -27.18
#